data_AF-A4SZY9-F1
#
_entry.id   AF-A4SZY9-F1
#
_cell.length_a   1.000
_cell.length_b   1.000
_cell.length_c   1.000
_cell.angle_alpha   90.00
_cell.angle_beta   90.00
_cell.angle_gamma   90.00
#
_symmetry.space_group_name_H-M   'P 1'
#
loop_
_entity.id
_entity.type
_entity.pdbx_description
1 polymer ?
#
loop_
_entity_poly.entity_id
_entity_poly.type
_entity_poly.pdbx_seq_one_letter_code
_entity_poly.pdbx_strand_id
1 'polypeptide(L)' 'MIAMAVEKGSTIYVYDDKGQTLCIKNVPSGGGLAGYTGSTFTVRGNGTITTYDERGNTKFIKNI' A
#
# COMPACT_ATOMS: atom_id res chain seq x y z
N MET A 1 1.42 12.79 4.35
CA MET A 1 0.00 12.34 4.38
C MET A 1 -0.28 11.66 3.06
N ILE A 2 -0.88 10.47 3.08
CA ILE A 2 -1.34 9.80 1.86
C ILE A 2 -2.64 10.47 1.43
N ALA A 3 -2.67 11.00 0.22
CA ALA A 3 -3.89 11.50 -0.39
C ALA A 3 -4.50 10.49 -1.37
N MET A 4 -3.66 9.64 -1.97
CA MET A 4 -4.10 8.62 -2.92
C MET A 4 -3.17 7.41 -2.87
N ALA A 5 -3.76 6.22 -2.85
CA ALA A 5 -3.07 4.97 -3.18
C ALA A 5 -3.83 4.30 -4.32
N VAL A 6 -3.12 3.94 -5.39
CA VAL A 6 -3.71 3.35 -6.59
C VAL A 6 -2.90 2.15 -7.05
N GLU A 7 -3.61 1.09 -7.40
CA GLU A 7 -3.04 -0.08 -8.05
C GLU A 7 -3.12 0.07 -9.58
N LYS A 8 -2.00 -0.15 -10.26
CA LYS A 8 -1.88 -0.15 -11.72
C LYS A 8 -1.13 -1.41 -12.14
N GLY A 9 -1.87 -2.43 -12.56
CA GLY A 9 -1.30 -3.76 -12.79
C GLY A 9 -0.67 -4.30 -11.51
N SER A 10 0.57 -4.80 -11.59
CA SER A 10 1.27 -5.38 -10.43
C SER A 10 1.99 -4.34 -9.55
N THR A 11 1.63 -3.06 -9.64
CA THR A 11 2.31 -1.97 -8.92
C THR A 11 1.32 -1.05 -8.23
N ILE A 12 1.62 -0.73 -6.97
CA ILE A 12 0.89 0.22 -6.13
C ILE A 12 1.70 1.51 -6.07
N TYR A 13 1.06 2.61 -6.41
CA TYR A 13 1.61 3.96 -6.30
C TYR A 13 0.90 4.70 -5.17
N VAL A 14 1.68 5.31 -4.28
CA VAL A 14 1.18 6.10 -3.15
C VAL A 14 1.63 7.54 -3.33
N TYR A 15 0.69 8.47 -3.25
CA TYR A 15 0.91 9.89 -3.50
C TYR A 15 0.51 10.76 -2.30
N ASP A 16 1.20 11.88 -2.14
CA ASP A 16 0.79 12.97 -1.25
C ASP A 16 -0.33 13.82 -1.86
N ASP A 17 -0.78 14.82 -1.12
CA ASP A 17 -1.83 15.77 -1.49
C ASP A 17 -1.43 16.72 -2.64
N LYS A 18 -0.15 16.78 -2.98
CA LYS A 18 0.39 17.53 -4.12
C LYS A 18 0.60 16.63 -5.35
N GLY A 19 0.23 15.35 -5.26
CA GLY A 19 0.44 14.36 -6.31
C GLY A 19 1.87 13.86 -6.43
N GLN A 20 2.75 14.13 -5.45
CA GLN A 20 4.11 13.61 -5.43
C GLN A 20 4.13 12.17 -4.93
N THR A 21 4.95 11.34 -5.54
CA THR A 21 5.12 9.94 -5.12
C THR A 21 5.76 9.87 -3.74
N LEU A 22 5.06 9.29 -2.78
CA LEU A 22 5.58 8.97 -1.45
C LEU A 22 6.32 7.64 -1.45
N CYS A 23 5.70 6.60 -2.04
CA CYS A 23 6.35 5.31 -2.23
C CYS A 23 5.69 4.50 -3.36
N ILE A 24 6.40 3.45 -3.78
CA ILE A 24 5.94 2.47 -4.77
C ILE A 24 6.14 1.07 -4.17
N LYS A 25 5.14 0.19 -4.34
CA LYS A 25 5.20 -1.21 -3.92
C LYS A 25 4.72 -2.13 -5.03
N ASN A 26 5.21 -3.37 -5.02
CA ASN A 26 4.65 -4.41 -5.88
C ASN A 26 3.44 -5.05 -5.22
N VAL A 27 2.45 -5.40 -6.04
CA VAL A 27 1.33 -6.22 -5.63
C VAL A 27 1.83 -7.65 -5.41
N PRO A 28 1.64 -8.26 -4.23
CA PRO A 28 1.97 -9.67 -4.01
C PRO A 28 1.08 -10.57 -4.89
N SER A 29 1.57 -11.76 -5.22
CA SER A 29 0.82 -12.72 -6.04
C SER A 29 -0.55 -13.05 -5.41
N GLY A 30 -1.59 -13.07 -6.24
CA GLY A 30 -2.98 -13.29 -5.81
C GLY A 30 -3.51 -12.23 -4.85
N GLY A 31 -2.89 -11.05 -4.85
CA GLY A 31 -3.16 -9.97 -3.92
C GLY A 31 -3.54 -8.66 -4.59
N GLY A 32 -3.59 -7.61 -3.78
CA GLY A 32 -3.90 -6.26 -4.22
C GLY A 32 -3.93 -5.25 -3.06
N LEU A 33 -4.07 -3.98 -3.42
CA LEU A 33 -4.35 -2.89 -2.50
C LEU A 33 -5.73 -3.11 -1.87
N ALA A 34 -5.77 -3.27 -0.54
CA ALA A 34 -7.00 -3.47 0.21
C ALA A 34 -7.65 -2.14 0.65
N GLY A 35 -6.85 -1.09 0.85
CA GLY A 35 -7.32 0.23 1.25
C GLY A 35 -6.20 1.12 1.79
N TYR A 36 -6.52 2.38 2.08
CA TYR A 36 -5.58 3.33 2.67
C TYR A 36 -6.29 4.34 3.58
N THR A 37 -5.51 4.97 4.46
CA THR A 37 -5.86 6.10 5.32
C THR A 37 -4.89 7.25 5.04
N GLY A 38 -5.00 8.37 5.76
CA GLY A 38 -4.08 9.50 5.62
C GLY A 38 -2.61 9.20 6.00
N SER A 39 -2.31 8.07 6.65
CA SER A 39 -0.95 7.73 7.09
C SER A 39 -0.54 6.28 6.83
N THR A 40 -1.44 5.43 6.32
CA THR A 40 -1.13 4.02 6.07
C THR A 40 -1.85 3.50 4.84
N PHE A 41 -1.30 2.45 4.23
CA PHE A 41 -2.00 1.66 3.22
C PHE A 41 -1.82 0.17 3.49
N THR A 42 -2.81 -0.62 3.11
CA THR A 42 -2.86 -2.05 3.39
C THR A 42 -2.88 -2.84 2.09
N VAL A 43 -2.02 -3.85 2.03
CA VAL A 43 -1.91 -4.77 0.90
C VAL A 43 -2.24 -6.16 1.40
N ARG A 44 -3.13 -6.86 0.70
CA ARG A 44 -3.47 -8.26 0.99
C ARG A 44 -2.89 -9.15 -0.10
N GLY A 45 -2.28 -10.26 0.26
CA GLY A 45 -1.82 -11.29 -0.67
C GLY A 45 -0.84 -12.25 -0.02
N ASN A 46 -0.58 -13.38 -0.69
CA ASN A 46 0.34 -14.42 -0.23
C ASN A 46 0.08 -14.88 1.23
N GLY A 47 -1.19 -15.10 1.60
CA GLY A 47 -1.56 -15.52 2.96
C GLY A 47 -1.34 -14.46 4.04
N THR A 48 -1.15 -13.19 3.66
CA THR A 48 -0.94 -12.10 4.61
C THR A 48 -1.75 -10.85 4.27
N ILE A 49 -1.97 -10.03 5.30
CA ILE A 49 -2.41 -8.65 5.20
C ILE A 49 -1.30 -7.81 5.83
N THR A 50 -0.63 -7.00 5.01
CA THR A 50 0.47 -6.12 5.45
C THR A 50 0.04 -4.67 5.37
N THR A 51 0.18 -3.95 6.47
CA THR A 51 -0.04 -2.50 6.54
C THR A 51 1.29 -1.79 6.56
N TYR A 52 1.45 -0.82 5.66
CA TYR A 52 2.62 0.02 5.52
C TYR A 52 2.30 1.45 5.95
N ASP A 53 3.32 2.19 6.41
CA ASP A 53 3.25 3.65 6.52
C ASP A 53 3.38 4.33 5.16
N GLU A 54 3.26 5.65 5.11
CA GLU A 54 3.32 6.42 3.87
C GLU A 54 4.67 6.32 3.13
N ARG A 55 5.74 5.96 3.84
CA ARG A 55 7.08 5.73 3.26
C ARG A 55 7.28 4.28 2.80
N GLY A 56 6.28 3.42 2.99
CA GLY A 56 6.33 2.02 2.60
C GLY A 56 7.05 1.12 3.60
N ASN A 57 7.26 1.57 4.85
CA ASN A 57 7.78 0.71 5.91
C ASN A 57 6.63 -0.09 6.51
N THR A 58 6.89 -1.37 6.81
CA THR A 58 5.90 -2.23 7.44
C THR A 58 5.59 -1.74 8.86
N LYS A 59 4.30 -1.53 9.15
CA LYS A 59 3.79 -1.24 10.50
C LYS A 59 3.19 -2.47 11.17
N PHE A 60 2.53 -3.32 10.39
CA PHE A 60 1.81 -4.47 10.92
C PHE A 60 1.67 -5.55 9.84
N ILE A 61 1.74 -6.82 10.26
CA ILE A 61 1.49 -7.99 9.40
C ILE A 61 0.51 -8.91 10.14
N LYS A 62 -0.51 -9.39 9.42
CA LYS A 62 -1.43 -10.44 9.88
C LYS A 62 -1.45 -11.59 8.89
N ASN A 63 -1.25 -12.81 9.38
CA ASN A 63 -1.44 -14.04 8.58
C ASN A 63 -2.94 -14.35 8.44
N ILE A 64 -3.33 -14.88 7.29
CA ILE A 64 -4.71 -15.26 6.94
C ILE A 64 -4.77 -16.65 6.29
#